data_AF-A0A535G157-F1
#
_entry.id   AF-A0A535G157-F1
#
_cell.length_a   1.000
_cell.length_b   1.000
_cell.length_c   1.000
_cell.angle_alpha   90.00
_cell.angle_beta   90.00
_cell.angle_gamma   90.00
#
_symmetry.space_group_name_H-M   'P 1'
#
loop_
_entity.id
_entity.type
_entity.pdbx_description
1 polymer ?
#
loop_
_entity_poly.entity_id
_entity_poly.type
_entity_poly.pdbx_seq_one_letter_code
_entity_poly.pdbx_strand_id
1 'polypeptide(L)'
;MAPQPRVLMVEDHPDLAELYQFKLQLEGYRVAVASNGVAGLELARALKPDVVLLDIHVPQLDGLQLLAALREDEATRDQLVVVFTEDDNPQLIQEAERLQAAGKSLSALLGRRHRFVSLTDHHGRMVMEPMTFGSPEPITPMASPPPNDRGPGRRRTAMVALFVIAGVAGGAIGAEVMLNRPQPAPVAARTSASTTSRGAAAPPTSASAVYRQAAPGVVTISTVAGRFGRVGEGTGSGIVLNNNGDILTNAHVVSGATQVRVTFNDGQTVPASVTSSNASADLAVLRVSIAGSSLHPLALGNSDTVRVGDTAYAIGAPFGLAESMTEGIVSGLNRTDSATGLTGLIQTDAPINPGNSGGPLLNAQGQVIGINDSIESPIAGNVGVGFAIPINTAKQMQSGANQ
;
A
#
# COMPACT_ATOMS: atom_id res chain seq x y z
N MET A 1 -29.84 17.06 -0.71
CA MET A 1 -28.50 16.58 -0.30
C MET A 1 -27.66 17.77 0.11
N ALA A 2 -27.03 17.74 1.28
CA ALA A 2 -26.01 18.73 1.63
C ALA A 2 -24.82 18.59 0.65
N PRO A 3 -24.19 19.70 0.24
CA PRO A 3 -23.04 19.64 -0.66
C PRO A 3 -21.89 18.87 0.00
N GLN A 4 -21.28 17.92 -0.73
CA GLN A 4 -20.07 17.22 -0.27
C GLN A 4 -18.93 18.22 -0.08
N PRO A 5 -18.22 18.19 1.06
CA PRO A 5 -17.10 19.07 1.33
C PRO A 5 -15.95 18.83 0.34
N ARG A 6 -15.23 19.89 0.01
CA ARG A 6 -14.20 19.93 -1.02
C ARG A 6 -12.84 20.10 -0.39
N VAL A 7 -11.94 19.18 -0.73
CA VAL A 7 -10.56 19.19 -0.28
C VAL A 7 -9.67 19.49 -1.47
N LEU A 8 -8.73 20.40 -1.31
CA LEU A 8 -7.59 20.53 -2.20
C LEU A 8 -6.38 19.92 -1.51
N MET A 9 -5.74 18.96 -2.13
CA MET A 9 -4.48 18.40 -1.67
C MET A 9 -3.34 18.90 -2.56
N VAL A 10 -2.28 19.41 -1.95
CA VAL A 10 -1.07 19.86 -2.63
C VAL A 10 0.08 18.98 -2.18
N GLU A 11 0.48 18.05 -3.05
CA GLU A 11 1.38 16.92 -2.78
C GLU A 11 2.05 16.53 -4.10
N ASP A 12 3.39 16.57 -4.13
CA ASP A 12 4.16 16.29 -5.34
C ASP A 12 4.51 14.81 -5.49
N HIS A 13 4.40 14.03 -4.41
CA HIS A 13 4.61 12.59 -4.45
C HIS A 13 3.35 11.86 -4.96
N PRO A 14 3.38 11.26 -6.18
CA PRO A 14 2.19 10.74 -6.83
C PRO A 14 1.51 9.62 -6.02
N ASP A 15 2.31 8.76 -5.38
CA ASP A 15 1.79 7.62 -4.61
C ASP A 15 1.09 8.09 -3.31
N LEU A 16 1.63 9.12 -2.64
CA LEU A 16 1.00 9.71 -1.46
C LEU A 16 -0.27 10.48 -1.85
N ALA A 17 -0.20 11.25 -2.94
CA ALA A 17 -1.34 11.98 -3.48
C ALA A 17 -2.50 11.03 -3.81
N GLU A 18 -2.22 9.93 -4.50
CA GLU A 18 -3.23 8.91 -4.85
C GLU A 18 -3.81 8.24 -3.60
N LEU A 19 -2.96 7.85 -2.65
CA LEU A 19 -3.38 7.22 -1.38
C LEU A 19 -4.33 8.12 -0.59
N TYR A 20 -3.95 9.38 -0.37
CA TYR A 20 -4.74 10.33 0.42
C TYR A 20 -5.98 10.79 -0.34
N GLN A 21 -5.90 10.98 -1.65
CA GLN A 21 -7.06 11.27 -2.49
C GLN A 21 -8.10 10.16 -2.39
N PHE A 22 -7.68 8.90 -2.52
CA PHE A 22 -8.56 7.74 -2.41
C PHE A 22 -9.24 7.67 -1.03
N LYS A 23 -8.47 7.81 0.05
CA LYS A 23 -9.00 7.82 1.43
C LYS A 23 -10.08 8.89 1.63
N LEU A 24 -9.78 10.13 1.26
CA LEU A 24 -10.71 11.24 1.41
C LEU A 24 -11.95 11.04 0.54
N GLN A 25 -11.82 10.45 -0.65
CA GLN A 25 -12.98 10.15 -1.49
C GLN A 25 -13.88 9.05 -0.89
N LEU A 26 -13.31 8.04 -0.23
CA LEU A 26 -14.08 7.02 0.50
C LEU A 26 -14.90 7.63 1.65
N GLU A 27 -14.34 8.62 2.34
CA GLU A 27 -15.01 9.39 3.39
C GLU A 27 -16.03 10.41 2.85
N GLY A 28 -16.26 10.43 1.53
CA GLY A 28 -17.28 11.26 0.89
C GLY A 28 -16.84 12.69 0.55
N TYR A 29 -15.54 12.99 0.63
CA TYR A 29 -14.99 14.28 0.21
C TYR A 29 -14.79 14.35 -1.31
N ARG A 30 -14.96 15.55 -1.87
CA ARG A 30 -14.54 15.85 -3.25
C ARG A 30 -13.13 16.39 -3.25
N VAL A 31 -12.19 15.59 -3.74
CA VAL A 31 -10.76 15.90 -3.66
C VAL A 31 -10.20 16.33 -5.02
N ALA A 32 -9.57 17.50 -5.05
CA ALA A 32 -8.69 17.93 -6.14
C ALA A 32 -7.23 17.83 -5.68
N VAL A 33 -6.33 17.52 -6.61
CA VAL A 33 -4.90 17.33 -6.32
C VAL A 33 -4.08 18.30 -7.17
N ALA A 34 -3.07 18.92 -6.56
CA ALA A 34 -2.05 19.72 -7.23
C ALA A 34 -0.66 19.14 -6.92
N SER A 35 0.15 18.90 -7.95
CA SER A 35 1.50 18.35 -7.80
C SER A 35 2.60 19.39 -7.57
N ASN A 36 2.23 20.66 -7.43
CA ASN A 36 3.15 21.78 -7.21
C ASN A 36 2.39 22.97 -6.64
N GLY A 37 3.09 23.90 -5.99
CA GLY A 37 2.40 24.99 -5.30
C GLY A 37 1.74 26.01 -6.23
N VAL A 38 2.23 26.20 -7.46
CA VAL A 38 1.60 27.11 -8.43
C VAL A 38 0.22 26.61 -8.83
N ALA A 39 0.12 25.34 -9.21
CA ALA A 39 -1.15 24.69 -9.49
C ALA A 39 -2.04 24.65 -8.24
N GLY A 40 -1.46 24.49 -7.05
CA GLY A 40 -2.16 24.57 -5.76
C GLY A 40 -2.85 25.92 -5.57
N LEU A 41 -2.14 27.02 -5.79
CA LEU A 41 -2.69 28.38 -5.68
C LEU A 41 -3.81 28.64 -6.70
N GLU A 42 -3.62 28.22 -7.95
CA GLU A 42 -4.64 28.36 -9.01
C GLU A 42 -5.91 27.58 -8.67
N LEU A 43 -5.77 26.33 -8.23
CA LEU A 43 -6.89 25.49 -7.83
C LEU A 43 -7.57 26.01 -6.56
N ALA A 44 -6.83 26.54 -5.60
CA ALA A 44 -7.41 27.15 -4.39
C ALA A 44 -8.32 28.33 -4.73
N ARG A 45 -7.91 29.18 -5.69
CA ARG A 45 -8.72 30.30 -6.21
C ARG A 45 -9.96 29.83 -6.96
N ALA A 46 -9.78 28.86 -7.86
CA ALA A 46 -10.83 28.40 -8.75
C ALA A 46 -11.88 27.55 -8.02
N LEU A 47 -11.42 26.64 -7.18
CA LEU A 47 -12.28 25.69 -6.50
C LEU A 47 -12.85 26.26 -5.20
N LYS A 48 -12.14 27.15 -4.50
CA LYS A 48 -12.54 27.59 -3.15
C LYS A 48 -12.78 26.42 -2.18
N PRO A 49 -11.81 25.49 -2.03
CA PRO A 49 -12.00 24.30 -1.21
C PRO A 49 -12.36 24.66 0.23
N ASP A 50 -13.05 23.75 0.92
CA ASP A 50 -13.37 23.89 2.33
C ASP A 50 -12.12 23.68 3.20
N VAL A 51 -11.16 22.88 2.71
CA VAL A 51 -9.82 22.72 3.30
C VAL A 51 -8.74 22.49 2.24
N VAL A 52 -7.57 23.05 2.47
CA VAL A 52 -6.33 22.77 1.73
C VAL A 52 -5.43 21.91 2.61
N LEU A 53 -5.07 20.72 2.15
CA LEU A 53 -4.01 19.90 2.73
C LEU A 53 -2.72 20.18 1.95
N LEU A 54 -1.65 20.52 2.66
CA LEU A 54 -0.45 21.08 2.04
C LEU A 54 0.81 20.38 2.55
N ASP A 55 1.56 19.75 1.66
CA ASP A 55 2.95 19.41 1.94
C ASP A 55 3.84 20.66 1.82
N ILE A 56 4.86 20.72 2.68
CA ILE A 56 5.89 21.76 2.68
C ILE A 56 6.79 21.59 1.45
N HIS A 57 7.18 20.37 1.10
CA HIS A 57 8.17 20.12 0.05
C HIS A 57 7.52 19.90 -1.31
N VAL A 58 7.00 20.97 -1.91
CA VAL A 58 6.40 20.92 -3.26
C VAL A 58 7.14 21.82 -4.26
N PRO A 59 7.26 21.42 -5.54
CA PRO A 59 8.08 22.14 -6.51
C PRO A 59 7.40 23.43 -7.00
N GLN A 60 8.18 24.26 -7.71
CA GLN A 60 7.82 25.54 -8.34
C GLN A 60 7.45 26.68 -7.37
N LEU A 61 6.59 26.40 -6.41
CA LEU A 61 6.25 27.29 -5.30
C LEU A 61 6.22 26.42 -4.06
N ASP A 62 7.22 26.58 -3.20
CA ASP A 62 7.38 25.80 -1.97
C ASP A 62 6.14 25.92 -1.08
N GLY A 63 5.85 24.92 -0.25
CA GLY A 63 4.63 24.88 0.56
C GLY A 63 4.51 26.07 1.52
N LEU A 64 5.61 26.56 2.10
CA LEU A 64 5.55 27.78 2.91
C LEU A 64 5.30 29.04 2.06
N GLN A 65 5.87 29.09 0.85
CA GLN A 65 5.63 30.18 -0.09
C GLN A 65 4.18 30.17 -0.60
N LEU A 66 3.63 28.99 -0.85
CA LEU A 66 2.22 28.82 -1.18
C LEU A 66 1.33 29.25 -0.02
N LEU A 67 1.62 28.82 1.21
CA LEU A 67 0.86 29.24 2.39
C LEU A 67 0.84 30.77 2.53
N ALA A 68 2.01 31.43 2.37
CA ALA A 68 2.08 32.89 2.37
C ALA A 68 1.24 33.51 1.24
N ALA A 69 1.36 32.99 0.01
CA ALA A 69 0.59 33.47 -1.13
C ALA A 69 -0.93 33.30 -0.94
N LEU A 70 -1.37 32.20 -0.33
CA LEU A 70 -2.78 31.97 0.00
C LEU A 70 -3.31 33.01 1.00
N ARG A 71 -2.48 33.45 1.96
CA ARG A 71 -2.85 34.43 3.00
C ARG A 71 -2.82 35.88 2.50
N GLU A 72 -1.96 36.19 1.54
CA GLU A 72 -1.90 37.51 0.89
C GLU A 72 -3.06 37.74 -0.10
N ASP A 73 -3.62 36.66 -0.64
CA ASP A 73 -4.69 36.72 -1.63
C ASP A 73 -6.08 36.82 -1.00
N GLU A 74 -6.82 37.87 -1.37
CA GLU A 74 -8.18 38.12 -0.88
C GLU A 74 -9.17 36.98 -1.13
N ALA A 75 -8.99 36.20 -2.20
CA ALA A 75 -9.89 35.10 -2.56
C ALA A 75 -9.64 33.82 -1.75
N THR A 76 -8.46 33.68 -1.14
CA THR A 76 -8.03 32.44 -0.47
C THR A 76 -7.61 32.63 0.98
N ARG A 77 -7.43 33.88 1.46
CA ARG A 77 -6.90 34.17 2.80
C ARG A 77 -7.64 33.50 3.95
N ASP A 78 -8.96 33.33 3.80
CA ASP A 78 -9.83 32.73 4.81
C ASP A 78 -9.96 31.21 4.68
N GLN A 79 -9.35 30.59 3.67
CA GLN A 79 -9.40 29.14 3.50
C GLN A 79 -8.61 28.44 4.60
N LEU A 80 -9.22 27.38 5.14
CA LEU A 80 -8.58 26.48 6.07
C LEU A 80 -7.43 25.77 5.37
N VAL A 81 -6.21 25.92 5.89
CA VAL A 81 -5.02 25.20 5.40
C VAL A 81 -4.50 24.34 6.54
N VAL A 82 -4.22 23.07 6.25
CA VAL A 82 -3.59 22.11 7.16
C VAL A 82 -2.28 21.68 6.52
N VAL A 83 -1.18 21.90 7.22
CA VAL A 83 0.14 21.51 6.75
C VAL A 83 0.42 20.08 7.22
N PHE A 84 0.74 19.21 6.27
CA PHE A 84 1.09 17.81 6.49
C PHE A 84 2.53 17.62 6.02
N THR A 85 3.44 17.29 6.93
CA THR A 85 4.85 17.11 6.56
C THR A 85 5.50 16.02 7.41
N GLU A 86 6.44 15.30 6.81
CA GLU A 86 7.35 14.39 7.52
C GLU A 86 8.63 15.10 7.99
N ASP A 87 8.79 16.39 7.66
CA ASP A 87 9.95 17.17 8.06
C ASP A 87 9.85 17.64 9.52
N ASP A 88 10.77 17.15 10.35
CA ASP A 88 10.83 17.42 11.79
C ASP A 88 11.52 18.76 12.15
N ASN A 89 11.92 19.57 11.14
CA ASN A 89 12.63 20.82 11.34
C ASN A 89 11.77 21.84 12.15
N PRO A 90 12.19 22.20 13.38
CA PRO A 90 11.43 23.11 14.25
C PRO A 90 11.22 24.50 13.65
N GLN A 91 12.11 24.96 12.78
CA GLN A 91 12.01 26.28 12.14
C GLN A 91 10.88 26.34 11.10
N LEU A 92 10.67 25.25 10.35
CA LEU A 92 9.58 25.16 9.38
C LEU A 92 8.22 25.15 10.07
N ILE A 93 8.12 24.40 11.17
CA ILE A 93 6.91 24.36 12.02
C ILE A 93 6.60 25.76 12.57
N GLN A 94 7.61 26.45 13.10
CA GLN A 94 7.44 27.79 13.65
C GLN A 94 7.05 28.83 12.61
N GLU A 95 7.60 28.76 11.39
CA GLU A 95 7.22 29.68 10.31
C GLU A 95 5.82 29.37 9.76
N ALA A 96 5.44 28.10 9.66
CA ALA A 96 4.07 27.71 9.34
C ALA A 96 3.10 28.31 10.37
N GLU A 97 3.33 28.13 11.67
CA GLU A 97 2.51 28.73 12.74
C GLU A 97 2.44 30.28 12.64
N ARG A 98 3.56 30.93 12.29
CA ARG A 98 3.64 32.39 12.13
C ARG A 98 2.74 32.91 11.01
N LEU A 99 2.55 32.14 9.95
CA LEU A 99 1.69 32.49 8.80
C LEU A 99 0.18 32.29 9.08
N GLN A 100 -0.24 32.43 10.34
CA GLN A 100 -1.62 32.28 10.82
C GLN A 100 -2.27 30.98 10.39
N ALA A 101 -1.57 29.95 10.80
CA ALA A 101 -1.97 28.58 10.76
C ALA A 101 -2.35 28.32 12.24
N ALA A 102 -3.65 28.26 12.57
CA ALA A 102 -4.20 28.36 13.93
C ALA A 102 -4.11 27.12 14.88
N GLY A 103 -2.99 26.91 15.57
CA GLY A 103 -2.76 25.73 16.43
C GLY A 103 -3.66 25.51 17.66
N LYS A 104 -4.16 24.26 17.85
CA LYS A 104 -3.95 23.43 19.07
C LYS A 104 -4.41 21.95 18.96
N SER A 105 -3.40 21.07 18.95
CA SER A 105 -3.24 19.71 19.52
C SER A 105 -4.24 18.58 19.25
N LEU A 106 -3.92 17.76 18.24
CA LEU A 106 -4.38 16.38 18.03
C LEU A 106 -3.51 15.34 18.80
N SER A 107 -2.75 15.74 19.83
CA SER A 107 -1.86 14.82 20.56
C SER A 107 -2.59 13.81 21.46
N ALA A 108 -3.92 13.95 21.61
CA ALA A 108 -4.75 13.03 22.38
C ALA A 108 -5.40 11.91 21.54
N LEU A 109 -5.34 11.95 20.19
CA LEU A 109 -6.07 11.00 19.34
C LEU A 109 -5.19 9.99 18.59
N LEU A 110 -3.92 10.30 18.30
CA LEU A 110 -3.06 9.44 17.47
C LEU A 110 -1.67 9.31 18.08
N GLY A 111 -1.32 8.09 18.48
CA GLY A 111 -0.08 7.75 19.20
C GLY A 111 1.19 8.11 18.44
N ARG A 112 2.08 8.85 19.14
CA ARG A 112 3.53 9.03 18.97
C ARG A 112 4.16 8.42 17.70
N ARG A 113 4.28 9.20 16.61
CA ARG A 113 5.50 9.30 15.76
C ARG A 113 5.48 10.32 14.60
N HIS A 114 4.36 10.99 14.28
CA HIS A 114 4.31 12.12 13.34
C HIS A 114 3.79 13.40 14.03
N ARG A 115 4.38 14.58 13.78
CA ARG A 115 3.92 15.86 14.33
C ARG A 115 3.02 16.59 13.33
N PHE A 116 1.71 16.55 13.59
CA PHE A 116 0.71 17.32 12.83
C PHE A 116 0.69 18.79 13.26
N VAL A 117 0.65 19.72 12.30
CA VAL A 117 0.38 21.14 12.55
C VAL A 117 -1.04 21.45 12.02
N SER A 118 -2.03 21.44 12.92
CA SER A 118 -3.47 21.59 12.62
C SER A 118 -4.03 22.93 13.11
N LEU A 119 -4.95 23.54 12.34
CA LEU A 119 -5.19 24.98 12.30
C LEU A 119 -6.70 25.35 12.21
N THR A 120 -7.41 26.04 13.15
CA THR A 120 -8.83 26.54 12.95
C THR A 120 -9.32 27.72 13.86
N ASP A 121 -10.58 28.22 13.72
CA ASP A 121 -11.01 29.65 13.61
C ASP A 121 -11.64 30.46 14.82
N HIS A 122 -12.18 31.65 14.51
CA HIS A 122 -12.48 32.85 15.33
C HIS A 122 -13.70 32.88 16.29
N HIS A 123 -14.55 31.84 16.43
CA HIS A 123 -15.78 31.93 17.23
C HIS A 123 -15.90 31.00 18.46
N GLY A 124 -14.87 30.21 18.77
CA GLY A 124 -14.73 29.56 20.09
C GLY A 124 -15.86 28.60 20.52
N ARG A 125 -16.57 27.93 19.61
CA ARG A 125 -17.59 26.91 19.95
C ARG A 125 -17.24 25.52 19.41
N MET A 126 -17.27 24.53 20.30
CA MET A 126 -17.11 23.10 19.97
C MET A 126 -18.36 22.54 19.29
N VAL A 127 -18.23 21.82 18.18
CA VAL A 127 -19.23 20.86 17.71
C VAL A 127 -18.52 19.62 17.15
N MET A 128 -18.44 18.57 17.97
CA MET A 128 -18.35 17.17 17.53
C MET A 128 -19.01 16.33 18.62
N GLU A 129 -20.33 16.18 18.54
CA GLU A 129 -21.00 14.98 19.06
C GLU A 129 -21.04 13.93 17.94
N PRO A 130 -21.06 12.63 18.26
CA PRO A 130 -20.97 11.56 17.29
C PRO A 130 -22.20 11.56 16.37
N MET A 131 -22.00 11.78 15.07
CA MET A 131 -23.06 11.62 14.06
C MET A 131 -23.26 10.13 13.75
N THR A 132 -24.19 9.47 14.43
CA THR A 132 -24.81 8.22 13.95
C THR A 132 -25.82 8.54 12.86
N PHE A 133 -25.65 7.99 11.65
CA PHE A 133 -26.69 7.99 10.60
C PHE A 133 -26.98 6.57 10.11
N GLY A 134 -28.27 6.29 9.97
CA GLY A 134 -28.83 4.98 9.61
C GLY A 134 -28.58 4.57 8.15
N SER A 135 -28.87 3.30 7.88
CA SER A 135 -28.60 2.58 6.63
C SER A 135 -29.10 3.31 5.37
N PRO A 136 -28.34 3.29 4.25
CA PRO A 136 -28.74 3.97 3.03
C PRO A 136 -29.79 3.19 2.22
N GLU A 137 -30.75 3.92 1.64
CA GLU A 137 -31.61 3.42 0.55
C GLU A 137 -30.89 3.47 -0.81
N PRO A 138 -31.28 2.62 -1.79
CA PRO A 138 -30.62 2.54 -3.08
C PRO A 138 -30.97 3.72 -3.99
N ILE A 139 -29.97 4.36 -4.59
CA ILE A 139 -30.14 5.47 -5.55
C ILE A 139 -29.83 5.02 -6.98
N THR A 140 -30.77 5.31 -7.89
CA THR A 140 -30.68 5.14 -9.35
C THR A 140 -29.67 6.08 -10.01
N PRO A 141 -29.02 5.71 -11.14
CA PRO A 141 -27.99 6.53 -11.78
C PRO A 141 -28.58 7.70 -12.57
N MET A 142 -28.01 8.90 -12.42
CA MET A 142 -28.26 10.05 -13.31
C MET A 142 -27.21 10.15 -14.44
N ALA A 143 -27.65 10.72 -15.55
CA ALA A 143 -27.01 10.76 -16.86
C ALA A 143 -25.72 11.60 -16.97
N SER A 144 -24.85 11.21 -17.91
CA SER A 144 -23.53 11.80 -18.20
C SER A 144 -23.61 13.18 -18.90
N PRO A 145 -22.65 14.09 -18.65
CA PRO A 145 -22.51 15.35 -19.40
C PRO A 145 -21.80 15.16 -20.75
N PRO A 146 -21.94 16.13 -21.70
CA PRO A 146 -21.52 15.96 -23.10
C PRO A 146 -20.01 16.13 -23.32
N PRO A 147 -19.46 15.60 -24.44
CA PRO A 147 -18.03 15.59 -24.71
C PRO A 147 -17.53 16.95 -25.21
N ASN A 148 -16.27 17.28 -24.92
CA ASN A 148 -15.64 18.51 -25.40
C ASN A 148 -14.56 18.18 -26.44
N ASP A 149 -14.77 18.66 -27.66
CA ASP A 149 -13.87 18.57 -28.80
C ASP A 149 -12.71 19.55 -28.69
N ARG A 150 -11.45 19.06 -28.67
CA ARG A 150 -10.29 19.85 -29.12
C ARG A 150 -9.25 18.98 -29.84
N GLY A 151 -8.99 19.34 -31.10
CA GLY A 151 -8.07 18.69 -32.03
C GLY A 151 -6.58 19.00 -31.84
N PRO A 152 -5.73 18.54 -32.78
CA PRO A 152 -4.33 18.18 -32.49
C PRO A 152 -3.30 19.28 -32.83
N GLY A 153 -2.26 19.40 -32.00
CA GLY A 153 -1.19 20.40 -32.15
C GLY A 153 0.21 19.84 -31.89
N ARG A 154 0.84 19.34 -32.97
CA ARG A 154 2.28 19.26 -33.30
C ARG A 154 3.37 19.52 -32.22
N ARG A 155 4.12 18.44 -31.95
CA ARG A 155 5.60 18.26 -31.91
C ARG A 155 6.51 19.46 -31.57
N ARG A 156 7.35 19.29 -30.54
CA ARG A 156 8.78 19.64 -30.57
C ARG A 156 9.65 18.57 -29.90
N THR A 157 10.68 18.17 -30.63
CA THR A 157 11.75 17.23 -30.33
C THR A 157 12.91 17.85 -29.55
N ALA A 158 13.63 16.99 -28.83
CA ALA A 158 15.04 17.04 -28.42
C ALA A 158 15.44 17.87 -27.18
N MET A 159 15.95 17.17 -26.14
CA MET A 159 17.39 17.14 -25.84
C MET A 159 17.74 16.00 -24.87
N VAL A 160 18.62 15.11 -25.35
CA VAL A 160 19.43 14.16 -24.58
C VAL A 160 20.69 14.90 -24.13
N ALA A 161 21.25 14.47 -22.99
CA ALA A 161 22.60 14.73 -22.46
C ALA A 161 22.73 15.79 -21.35
N LEU A 162 22.58 15.36 -20.08
CA LEU A 162 23.45 15.80 -18.98
C LEU A 162 23.35 14.90 -17.72
N PHE A 163 23.82 13.63 -17.78
CA PHE A 163 24.00 12.79 -16.57
C PHE A 163 25.23 11.87 -16.67
N VAL A 164 26.40 12.40 -17.05
CA VAL A 164 27.66 11.62 -17.08
C VAL A 164 28.78 12.22 -16.22
N ILE A 165 28.57 13.32 -15.49
CA ILE A 165 29.65 13.92 -14.67
C ILE A 165 29.19 14.16 -13.22
N ALA A 166 28.76 13.11 -12.54
CA ALA A 166 28.67 13.07 -11.08
C ALA A 166 28.87 11.65 -10.49
N GLY A 167 29.36 10.69 -11.29
CA GLY A 167 29.59 9.30 -10.87
C GLY A 167 31.06 8.91 -10.66
N VAL A 168 32.02 9.83 -10.91
CA VAL A 168 33.46 9.50 -10.90
C VAL A 168 34.22 10.11 -9.69
N ALA A 169 33.56 10.91 -8.84
CA ALA A 169 34.21 11.52 -7.67
C ALA A 169 33.92 10.83 -6.32
N GLY A 170 32.96 9.89 -6.24
CA GLY A 170 32.61 9.18 -4.99
C GLY A 170 33.32 7.83 -4.78
N GLY A 171 33.90 7.24 -5.83
CA GLY A 171 34.47 5.88 -5.78
C GLY A 171 35.91 5.78 -5.29
N ALA A 172 36.61 6.91 -5.09
CA ALA A 172 38.05 6.91 -4.78
C ALA A 172 38.38 7.12 -3.29
N ILE A 173 37.41 7.35 -2.41
CA ILE A 173 37.65 7.60 -0.96
C ILE A 173 37.23 6.40 -0.08
N GLY A 174 36.47 5.44 -0.61
CA GLY A 174 36.04 4.25 0.14
C GLY A 174 37.05 3.08 0.20
N ALA A 175 38.15 3.14 -0.55
CA ALA A 175 39.05 1.99 -0.74
C ALA A 175 40.22 1.88 0.25
N GLU A 176 40.53 2.91 1.05
CA GLU A 176 41.69 2.87 1.96
C GLU A 176 41.39 2.46 3.41
N VAL A 177 40.13 2.41 3.84
CA VAL A 177 39.77 2.14 5.25
C VAL A 177 39.44 0.65 5.53
N MET A 178 39.50 -0.22 4.51
CA MET A 178 39.15 -1.65 4.64
C MET A 178 40.33 -2.63 4.63
N LEU A 179 41.58 -2.16 4.45
CA LEU A 179 42.74 -3.05 4.26
C LEU A 179 43.59 -3.33 5.51
N ASN A 180 43.23 -2.84 6.70
CA ASN A 180 44.10 -2.99 7.89
C ASN A 180 43.38 -3.40 9.18
N ARG A 181 42.51 -4.42 9.13
CA ARG A 181 42.00 -5.09 10.34
C ARG A 181 42.73 -6.42 10.59
N PRO A 182 43.30 -6.64 11.79
CA PRO A 182 43.89 -7.94 12.14
C PRO A 182 42.82 -9.04 12.18
N GLN A 183 43.06 -10.15 11.47
CA GLN A 183 42.24 -11.36 11.52
C GLN A 183 42.48 -12.13 12.83
N PRO A 184 41.43 -12.56 13.57
CA PRO A 184 41.57 -13.60 14.58
C PRO A 184 41.78 -14.97 13.93
N ALA A 185 42.68 -15.77 14.50
CA ALA A 185 43.03 -17.11 14.03
C ALA A 185 41.84 -18.11 14.10
N PRO A 186 41.76 -19.09 13.18
CA PRO A 186 40.69 -20.09 13.20
C PRO A 186 40.92 -21.13 14.32
N VAL A 187 40.00 -21.21 15.27
CA VAL A 187 39.93 -22.31 16.24
C VAL A 187 39.19 -23.48 15.57
N ALA A 188 39.92 -24.56 15.31
CA ALA A 188 39.35 -25.82 14.83
C ALA A 188 38.43 -26.43 15.91
N ALA A 189 37.12 -26.30 15.76
CA ALA A 189 36.16 -27.03 16.57
C ALA A 189 36.00 -28.45 16.00
N ARG A 190 36.51 -29.42 16.76
CA ARG A 190 36.41 -30.86 16.50
C ARG A 190 34.95 -31.31 16.57
N THR A 191 34.54 -32.08 15.56
CA THR A 191 33.28 -32.81 15.53
C THR A 191 33.24 -33.84 16.66
N SER A 192 32.12 -33.90 17.38
CA SER A 192 31.72 -35.12 18.09
C SER A 192 30.23 -35.29 17.85
N ALA A 193 29.92 -36.25 16.99
CA ALA A 193 28.56 -36.74 16.80
C ALA A 193 28.12 -37.46 18.08
N SER A 194 26.94 -37.11 18.58
CA SER A 194 26.18 -37.98 19.48
C SER A 194 24.79 -38.17 18.90
N THR A 195 24.56 -39.37 18.39
CA THR A 195 23.24 -39.87 18.00
C THR A 195 22.40 -40.01 19.26
N THR A 196 21.35 -39.20 19.39
CA THR A 196 20.20 -39.55 20.22
C THR A 196 18.94 -39.24 19.42
N SER A 197 18.31 -40.29 18.91
CA SER A 197 17.00 -40.24 18.27
C SER A 197 15.94 -39.84 19.30
N ARG A 198 15.52 -38.58 19.25
CA ARG A 198 14.21 -38.12 19.71
C ARG A 198 13.70 -37.23 18.58
N GLY A 199 12.46 -37.45 18.13
CA GLY A 199 11.84 -36.67 17.07
C GLY A 199 11.84 -35.19 17.40
N ALA A 200 12.92 -34.51 17.05
CA ALA A 200 13.04 -33.07 17.10
C ALA A 200 12.46 -32.56 15.80
N ALA A 201 11.53 -31.61 15.90
CA ALA A 201 11.11 -30.81 14.78
C ALA A 201 12.35 -30.38 13.98
N ALA A 202 12.27 -30.47 12.65
CA ALA A 202 13.35 -30.00 11.78
C ALA A 202 13.83 -28.62 12.27
N PRO A 203 15.15 -28.35 12.26
CA PRO A 203 15.65 -27.04 12.66
C PRO A 203 14.88 -25.97 11.89
N PRO A 204 14.51 -24.85 12.55
CA PRO A 204 13.73 -23.81 11.88
C PRO A 204 14.44 -23.42 10.59
N THR A 205 13.75 -23.59 9.47
CA THR A 205 14.22 -23.14 8.17
C THR A 205 14.44 -21.64 8.27
N SER A 206 15.63 -21.17 7.90
CA SER A 206 15.93 -19.75 7.97
C SER A 206 14.98 -18.96 7.06
N ALA A 207 14.65 -17.72 7.42
CA ALA A 207 13.81 -16.86 6.60
C ALA A 207 14.27 -16.82 5.14
N SER A 208 15.59 -16.75 4.91
CA SER A 208 16.19 -16.80 3.58
C SER A 208 15.95 -18.12 2.83
N ALA A 209 15.90 -19.25 3.52
CA ALA A 209 15.56 -20.54 2.91
C ALA A 209 14.07 -20.62 2.54
N VAL A 210 13.19 -20.15 3.43
CA VAL A 210 11.75 -20.02 3.16
C VAL A 210 11.50 -19.11 1.96
N TYR A 211 12.17 -17.95 1.92
CA TYR A 211 12.10 -17.03 0.80
C TYR A 211 12.47 -17.72 -0.52
N ARG A 212 13.68 -18.30 -0.62
CA ARG A 212 14.14 -18.93 -1.87
C ARG A 212 13.23 -20.06 -2.34
N GLN A 213 12.58 -20.75 -1.41
CA GLN A 213 11.63 -21.82 -1.72
C GLN A 213 10.31 -21.27 -2.26
N ALA A 214 9.78 -20.20 -1.67
CA ALA A 214 8.44 -19.70 -1.94
C ALA A 214 8.38 -18.57 -2.98
N ALA A 215 9.40 -17.72 -3.05
CA ALA A 215 9.52 -16.61 -4.00
C ALA A 215 9.07 -16.99 -5.43
N PRO A 216 9.57 -18.08 -6.05
CA PRO A 216 9.19 -18.43 -7.42
C PRO A 216 7.70 -18.72 -7.66
N GLY A 217 6.94 -19.04 -6.60
CA GLY A 217 5.51 -19.28 -6.67
C GLY A 217 4.63 -18.08 -6.32
N VAL A 218 5.23 -16.91 -6.08
CA VAL A 218 4.52 -15.64 -5.87
C VAL A 218 4.53 -14.86 -7.18
N VAL A 219 3.43 -14.18 -7.48
CA VAL A 219 3.28 -13.41 -8.73
C VAL A 219 2.74 -12.01 -8.43
N THR A 220 3.09 -11.03 -9.27
CA THR A 220 2.44 -9.72 -9.27
C THR A 220 1.20 -9.77 -10.16
N ILE A 221 0.10 -9.19 -9.68
CA ILE A 221 -1.14 -9.03 -10.45
C ILE A 221 -1.30 -7.55 -10.74
N SER A 222 -1.46 -7.20 -12.01
CA SER A 222 -1.87 -5.87 -12.42
C SER A 222 -3.21 -5.91 -13.12
N THR A 223 -4.06 -4.94 -12.81
CA THR A 223 -5.41 -4.84 -13.33
C THR A 223 -5.62 -3.49 -13.98
N VAL A 224 -6.42 -3.50 -15.05
CA VAL A 224 -6.86 -2.29 -15.71
C VAL A 224 -8.37 -2.20 -15.51
N ALA A 225 -8.80 -1.23 -14.72
CA ALA A 225 -10.21 -0.94 -14.50
C ALA A 225 -10.64 0.16 -15.50
N GLY A 226 -11.54 -0.20 -16.41
CA GLY A 226 -12.19 0.75 -17.30
C GLY A 226 -13.53 1.16 -16.72
N ARG A 227 -13.63 2.36 -16.15
CA ARG A 227 -14.94 2.92 -15.75
C ARG A 227 -15.12 4.30 -16.35
N PHE A 228 -16.13 4.44 -17.21
CA PHE A 228 -16.52 5.72 -17.84
C PHE A 228 -15.35 6.48 -18.51
N GLY A 229 -14.50 5.79 -19.27
CA GLY A 229 -13.40 6.42 -20.02
C GLY A 229 -12.18 6.82 -19.18
N ARG A 230 -12.17 6.53 -17.87
CA ARG A 230 -10.98 6.57 -17.02
C ARG A 230 -10.42 5.17 -16.87
N VAL A 231 -9.12 5.06 -17.11
CA VAL A 231 -8.32 3.84 -16.94
C VAL A 231 -7.63 3.96 -15.60
N GLY A 232 -8.03 3.15 -14.62
CA GLY A 232 -7.32 3.01 -13.34
C GLY A 232 -6.48 1.74 -13.36
N GLU A 233 -5.27 1.79 -12.81
CA GLU A 233 -4.41 0.62 -12.67
C GLU A 233 -4.43 0.15 -11.21
N GLY A 234 -4.76 -1.12 -10.99
CA GLY A 234 -4.68 -1.77 -9.68
C GLY A 234 -3.50 -2.73 -9.64
N THR A 235 -2.87 -2.89 -8.47
CA THR A 235 -1.77 -3.85 -8.28
C THR A 235 -1.99 -4.67 -7.02
N GLY A 236 -1.67 -5.96 -7.09
CA GLY A 236 -1.65 -6.87 -5.96
C GLY A 236 -0.67 -8.02 -6.19
N SER A 237 -0.74 -9.03 -5.33
CA SER A 237 0.02 -10.27 -5.42
C SER A 237 -0.91 -11.47 -5.61
N GLY A 238 -0.33 -12.59 -6.00
CA GLY A 238 -1.01 -13.88 -6.05
C GLY A 238 -0.05 -15.02 -5.76
N ILE A 239 -0.59 -16.22 -5.59
CA ILE A 239 0.19 -17.46 -5.45
C ILE A 239 -0.17 -18.46 -6.54
N VAL A 240 0.84 -19.12 -7.08
CA VAL A 240 0.67 -20.26 -8.00
C VAL A 240 0.15 -21.45 -7.20
N LEU A 241 -1.02 -21.96 -7.58
CA LEU A 241 -1.66 -23.11 -6.91
C LEU A 241 -1.27 -24.45 -7.51
N ASN A 242 -1.08 -24.49 -8.84
CA ASN A 242 -0.81 -25.74 -9.56
C ASN A 242 -0.15 -25.48 -10.92
N ASN A 243 0.29 -26.57 -11.57
CA ASN A 243 0.94 -26.53 -12.88
C ASN A 243 -0.05 -26.34 -14.06
N ASN A 244 -1.34 -26.17 -13.79
CA ASN A 244 -2.34 -25.87 -14.82
C ASN A 244 -2.54 -24.35 -15.01
N GLY A 245 -1.82 -23.52 -14.26
CA GLY A 245 -1.91 -22.06 -14.34
C GLY A 245 -3.01 -21.47 -13.46
N ASP A 246 -3.45 -22.16 -12.41
CA ASP A 246 -4.34 -21.55 -11.41
C ASP A 246 -3.55 -20.67 -10.44
N ILE A 247 -3.98 -19.42 -10.29
CA ILE A 247 -3.40 -18.43 -9.37
C ILE A 247 -4.46 -18.03 -8.35
N LEU A 248 -4.16 -18.08 -7.06
CA LEU A 248 -5.03 -17.55 -6.00
C LEU A 248 -4.63 -16.11 -5.67
N THR A 249 -5.61 -15.25 -5.45
CA THR A 249 -5.43 -13.87 -5.00
C THR A 249 -6.67 -13.41 -4.24
N ASN A 250 -6.70 -12.15 -3.81
CA ASN A 250 -7.90 -11.54 -3.27
C ASN A 250 -8.91 -11.16 -4.36
N ALA A 251 -10.20 -11.19 -4.02
CA ALA A 251 -11.25 -10.77 -4.95
C ALA A 251 -11.20 -9.25 -5.20
N HIS A 252 -10.86 -8.44 -4.20
CA HIS A 252 -10.77 -6.99 -4.35
C HIS A 252 -9.69 -6.55 -5.34
N VAL A 253 -8.58 -7.31 -5.46
CA VAL A 253 -7.48 -7.02 -6.41
C VAL A 253 -7.96 -7.06 -7.86
N VAL A 254 -8.93 -7.92 -8.17
CA VAL A 254 -9.44 -8.14 -9.53
C VAL A 254 -10.86 -7.62 -9.75
N SER A 255 -11.45 -6.98 -8.74
CA SER A 255 -12.81 -6.46 -8.79
C SER A 255 -12.93 -5.32 -9.80
N GLY A 256 -13.90 -5.42 -10.72
CA GLY A 256 -14.14 -4.41 -11.76
C GLY A 256 -13.04 -4.30 -12.82
N ALA A 257 -12.06 -5.20 -12.81
CA ALA A 257 -10.99 -5.23 -13.80
C ALA A 257 -11.53 -5.64 -15.18
N THR A 258 -11.22 -4.83 -16.19
CA THR A 258 -11.50 -5.15 -17.60
C THR A 258 -10.38 -5.99 -18.21
N GLN A 259 -9.17 -5.87 -17.66
CA GLN A 259 -8.02 -6.69 -18.02
C GLN A 259 -7.25 -7.05 -16.76
N VAL A 260 -6.79 -8.30 -16.68
CA VAL A 260 -5.92 -8.80 -15.62
C VAL A 260 -4.65 -9.36 -16.26
N ARG A 261 -3.50 -8.99 -15.73
CA ARG A 261 -2.19 -9.51 -16.11
C ARG A 261 -1.48 -10.07 -14.89
N VAL A 262 -0.73 -11.14 -15.11
CA VAL A 262 0.10 -11.80 -14.10
C VAL A 262 1.55 -11.68 -14.54
N THR A 263 2.41 -11.17 -13.67
CA THR A 263 3.86 -11.11 -13.87
C THR A 263 4.53 -12.08 -12.93
N PHE A 264 5.32 -13.00 -13.49
CA PHE A 264 6.07 -14.00 -12.73
C PHE A 264 7.41 -13.46 -12.25
N ASN A 265 8.05 -14.21 -11.36
CA ASN A 265 9.34 -13.85 -10.74
C ASN A 265 10.50 -13.71 -11.75
N ASP A 266 10.39 -14.30 -12.94
CA ASP A 266 11.33 -14.17 -14.06
C ASP A 266 11.07 -12.92 -14.93
N GLY A 267 10.06 -12.12 -14.58
CA GLY A 267 9.62 -10.93 -15.29
C GLY A 267 8.65 -11.21 -16.45
N GLN A 268 8.29 -12.46 -16.73
CA GLN A 268 7.34 -12.78 -17.77
C GLN A 268 5.93 -12.31 -17.37
N THR A 269 5.32 -11.45 -18.20
CA THR A 269 3.93 -11.02 -18.03
C THR A 269 2.99 -11.71 -19.00
N VAL A 270 1.90 -12.29 -18.50
CA VAL A 270 0.86 -12.96 -19.31
C VAL A 270 -0.54 -12.43 -18.97
N PRO A 271 -1.50 -12.44 -19.92
CA PRO A 271 -2.90 -12.17 -19.60
C PRO A 271 -3.48 -13.30 -18.73
N ALA A 272 -4.39 -12.94 -17.84
CA ALA A 272 -5.12 -13.88 -17.01
C ALA A 272 -6.63 -13.68 -17.13
N SER A 273 -7.40 -14.74 -16.88
CA SER A 273 -8.86 -14.69 -16.79
C SER A 273 -9.30 -15.08 -15.39
N VAL A 274 -10.29 -14.38 -14.83
CA VAL A 274 -10.89 -14.75 -13.54
C VAL A 274 -11.77 -15.99 -13.77
N THR A 275 -11.44 -17.11 -13.14
CA THR A 275 -12.20 -18.36 -13.27
C THR A 275 -13.25 -18.53 -12.17
N SER A 276 -12.94 -18.04 -10.97
CA SER A 276 -13.88 -18.00 -9.85
C SER A 276 -13.56 -16.82 -8.94
N SER A 277 -14.57 -16.29 -8.28
CA SER A 277 -14.42 -15.22 -7.30
C SER A 277 -15.50 -15.35 -6.24
N ASN A 278 -15.12 -15.14 -4.98
CA ASN A 278 -16.00 -15.07 -3.84
C ASN A 278 -15.69 -13.77 -3.09
N ALA A 279 -16.46 -12.73 -3.37
CA ALA A 279 -16.30 -11.43 -2.73
C ALA A 279 -16.52 -11.48 -1.21
N SER A 280 -17.37 -12.37 -0.70
CA SER A 280 -17.64 -12.47 0.75
C SER A 280 -16.49 -13.07 1.55
N ALA A 281 -15.65 -13.88 0.90
CA ALA A 281 -14.43 -14.43 1.48
C ALA A 281 -13.18 -13.66 1.03
N ASP A 282 -13.36 -12.64 0.19
CA ASP A 282 -12.33 -11.89 -0.52
C ASP A 282 -11.26 -12.77 -1.20
N LEU A 283 -11.69 -13.81 -1.93
CA LEU A 283 -10.81 -14.71 -2.66
C LEU A 283 -11.22 -14.83 -4.12
N ALA A 284 -10.23 -14.90 -5.02
CA ALA A 284 -10.44 -15.16 -6.43
C ALA A 284 -9.37 -16.11 -6.98
N VAL A 285 -9.77 -16.92 -7.97
CA VAL A 285 -8.86 -17.75 -8.74
C VAL A 285 -8.78 -17.20 -10.16
N LEU A 286 -7.56 -17.03 -10.64
CA LEU A 286 -7.24 -16.66 -12.01
C LEU A 286 -6.68 -17.87 -12.76
N ARG A 287 -6.84 -17.88 -14.07
CA ARG A 287 -6.18 -18.81 -14.99
C ARG A 287 -5.27 -18.05 -15.93
N VAL A 288 -4.06 -18.57 -16.08
CA VAL A 288 -3.08 -18.15 -17.08
C VAL A 288 -2.76 -19.30 -18.03
N SER A 289 -2.36 -18.95 -19.25
CA SER A 289 -1.96 -19.91 -20.29
C SER A 289 -0.46 -19.86 -20.51
N ILE A 290 0.29 -20.62 -19.71
CA ILE A 290 1.75 -20.79 -19.78
C ILE A 290 2.11 -22.27 -19.59
N ALA A 291 3.29 -22.68 -20.04
CA ALA A 291 3.78 -24.03 -19.82
C ALA A 291 3.90 -24.34 -18.32
N GLY A 292 3.33 -25.47 -17.88
CA GLY A 292 3.37 -25.86 -16.46
C GLY A 292 4.78 -26.05 -15.89
N SER A 293 5.78 -26.29 -16.74
CA SER A 293 7.20 -26.33 -16.33
C SER A 293 7.77 -24.98 -15.89
N SER A 294 7.10 -23.88 -16.26
CA SER A 294 7.43 -22.50 -15.85
C SER A 294 6.70 -22.07 -14.58
N LEU A 295 5.86 -22.94 -14.02
CA LEU A 295 5.08 -22.67 -12.82
C LEU A 295 5.74 -23.31 -11.60
N HIS A 296 5.66 -22.60 -10.46
CA HIS A 296 6.20 -23.06 -9.19
C HIS A 296 5.11 -23.06 -8.12
N PRO A 297 4.24 -24.10 -8.07
CA PRO A 297 3.15 -24.14 -7.10
C PRO A 297 3.64 -24.10 -5.64
N LEU A 298 2.99 -23.29 -4.82
CA LEU A 298 3.29 -23.24 -3.38
C LEU A 298 2.63 -24.38 -2.62
N ALA A 299 3.36 -24.94 -1.65
CA ALA A 299 2.83 -25.95 -0.76
C ALA A 299 1.79 -25.33 0.19
N LEU A 300 0.55 -25.82 0.15
CA LEU A 300 -0.50 -25.36 1.04
C LEU A 300 -0.42 -26.09 2.40
N GLY A 301 -0.27 -25.33 3.48
CA GLY A 301 -0.25 -25.82 4.86
C GLY A 301 -1.66 -26.12 5.38
N ASN A 302 -1.82 -26.20 6.70
CA ASN A 302 -3.12 -26.38 7.34
C ASN A 302 -3.37 -25.27 8.36
N SER A 303 -4.27 -24.33 8.03
CA SER A 303 -4.57 -23.19 8.91
C SER A 303 -5.21 -23.59 10.24
N ASP A 304 -5.86 -24.76 10.32
CA ASP A 304 -6.50 -25.24 11.57
C ASP A 304 -5.48 -25.65 12.63
N THR A 305 -4.21 -25.82 12.23
CA THR A 305 -3.11 -26.20 13.14
C THR A 305 -2.26 -25.01 13.57
N VAL A 306 -2.53 -23.82 13.04
CA VAL A 306 -1.80 -22.59 13.35
C VAL A 306 -2.12 -22.15 14.79
N ARG A 307 -1.11 -21.65 15.50
CA ARG A 307 -1.23 -21.16 16.87
C ARG A 307 -0.66 -19.76 16.98
N VAL A 308 -1.19 -18.98 17.90
CA VAL A 308 -0.61 -17.69 18.29
C VAL A 308 0.83 -17.91 18.77
N GLY A 309 1.75 -17.10 18.26
CA GLY A 309 3.19 -17.20 18.51
C GLY A 309 3.96 -18.05 17.48
N ASP A 310 3.29 -18.76 16.57
CA ASP A 310 3.99 -19.41 15.45
C ASP A 310 4.59 -18.34 14.53
N THR A 311 5.82 -18.57 14.02
CA THR A 311 6.47 -17.69 13.04
C THR A 311 5.63 -17.55 11.77
N ALA A 312 5.51 -16.33 11.28
CA ALA A 312 4.78 -16.00 10.07
C ALA A 312 5.64 -15.14 9.14
N TYR A 313 5.64 -15.49 7.85
CA TYR A 313 6.31 -14.71 6.83
C TYR A 313 5.33 -14.25 5.76
N ALA A 314 5.31 -12.95 5.45
CA ALA A 314 4.53 -12.44 4.34
C ALA A 314 5.45 -12.19 3.16
N ILE A 315 5.05 -12.64 1.97
CA ILE A 315 5.73 -12.31 0.72
C ILE A 315 4.73 -11.60 -0.20
N GLY A 316 5.20 -10.59 -0.91
CA GLY A 316 4.44 -9.94 -1.97
C GLY A 316 5.37 -9.17 -2.90
N ALA A 317 4.80 -8.62 -3.97
CA ALA A 317 5.55 -7.90 -4.99
C ALA A 317 5.06 -6.45 -5.12
N PRO A 318 5.36 -5.57 -4.13
CA PRO A 318 5.03 -4.15 -4.24
C PRO A 318 5.80 -3.51 -5.42
N PHE A 319 5.09 -2.74 -6.24
CA PHE A 319 5.64 -1.91 -7.33
C PHE A 319 6.42 -2.64 -8.44
N GLY A 320 6.22 -3.94 -8.62
CA GLY A 320 6.88 -4.72 -9.69
C GLY A 320 8.41 -4.88 -9.52
N LEU A 321 8.93 -4.57 -8.34
CA LEU A 321 10.30 -4.86 -7.93
C LEU A 321 10.35 -6.19 -7.14
N ALA A 322 11.54 -6.80 -7.06
CA ALA A 322 11.76 -8.12 -6.48
C ALA A 322 11.03 -8.32 -5.14
N GLU A 323 10.33 -9.46 -5.07
CA GLU A 323 9.45 -9.91 -3.98
C GLU A 323 9.99 -9.54 -2.60
N SER A 324 9.26 -8.68 -1.88
CA SER A 324 9.61 -8.28 -0.53
C SER A 324 9.09 -9.31 0.47
N MET A 325 9.96 -9.75 1.36
CA MET A 325 9.60 -10.64 2.46
C MET A 325 9.68 -9.91 3.78
N THR A 326 8.66 -10.09 4.61
CA THR A 326 8.61 -9.59 5.97
C THR A 326 8.38 -10.76 6.92
N GLU A 327 8.88 -10.61 8.16
CA GLU A 327 8.81 -11.63 9.20
C GLU A 327 8.08 -11.07 10.41
N GLY A 328 7.32 -11.94 11.06
CA GLY A 328 6.64 -11.70 12.32
C GLY A 328 6.13 -13.01 12.91
N ILE A 329 5.05 -12.93 13.67
CA ILE A 329 4.36 -14.06 14.29
C ILE A 329 2.86 -13.97 14.03
N VAL A 330 2.19 -15.08 14.25
CA VAL A 330 0.73 -15.09 14.40
C VAL A 330 0.38 -14.42 15.73
N SER A 331 -0.22 -13.24 15.66
CA SER A 331 -0.63 -12.42 16.80
C SER A 331 -2.03 -12.76 17.31
N GLY A 332 -2.86 -13.40 16.48
CA GLY A 332 -4.24 -13.74 16.82
C GLY A 332 -4.89 -14.64 15.78
N LEU A 333 -5.95 -15.33 16.18
CA LEU A 333 -6.76 -16.19 15.32
C LEU A 333 -8.24 -15.80 15.47
N ASN A 334 -9.05 -16.19 14.49
CA ASN A 334 -10.49 -15.92 14.45
C ASN A 334 -10.83 -14.44 14.64
N ARG A 335 -10.03 -13.56 14.05
CA ARG A 335 -10.26 -12.12 14.12
C ARG A 335 -11.28 -11.67 13.10
N THR A 336 -11.91 -10.56 13.42
CA THR A 336 -12.78 -9.81 12.52
C THR A 336 -12.04 -8.54 12.16
N ASP A 337 -11.85 -8.31 10.87
CA ASP A 337 -11.41 -7.00 10.39
C ASP A 337 -12.65 -6.10 10.31
N SER A 338 -12.66 -5.04 11.10
CA SER A 338 -13.79 -4.11 11.15
C SER A 338 -13.89 -3.24 9.88
N ALA A 339 -12.80 -3.08 9.13
CA ALA A 339 -12.77 -2.27 7.92
C ALA A 339 -13.41 -3.01 6.73
N THR A 340 -13.06 -4.29 6.54
CA THR A 340 -13.60 -5.11 5.45
C THR A 340 -14.84 -5.91 5.85
N GLY A 341 -15.06 -6.12 7.14
CA GLY A 341 -16.11 -7.01 7.67
C GLY A 341 -15.78 -8.49 7.55
N LEU A 342 -14.58 -8.84 7.08
CA LEU A 342 -14.11 -10.23 6.99
C LEU A 342 -13.93 -10.81 8.40
N THR A 343 -14.27 -12.09 8.56
CA THR A 343 -14.21 -12.80 9.86
C THR A 343 -13.39 -14.08 9.74
N GLY A 344 -12.98 -14.62 10.89
CA GLY A 344 -12.20 -15.86 10.92
C GLY A 344 -10.73 -15.66 10.50
N LEU A 345 -10.23 -14.43 10.54
CA LEU A 345 -8.91 -14.08 10.01
C LEU A 345 -7.77 -14.50 10.95
N ILE A 346 -6.61 -14.76 10.35
CA ILE A 346 -5.32 -14.84 11.04
C ILE A 346 -4.79 -13.42 11.17
N GLN A 347 -4.46 -13.00 12.38
CA GLN A 347 -3.78 -11.75 12.64
C GLN A 347 -2.28 -12.00 12.76
N THR A 348 -1.47 -11.14 12.13
CA THR A 348 0.00 -11.19 12.18
C THR A 348 0.57 -9.80 12.45
N ASP A 349 1.74 -9.74 13.09
CA ASP A 349 2.54 -8.51 13.17
C ASP A 349 3.60 -8.43 12.06
N ALA A 350 3.72 -9.45 11.21
CA ALA A 350 4.52 -9.39 10.00
C ALA A 350 4.04 -8.22 9.13
N PRO A 351 4.91 -7.28 8.74
CA PRO A 351 4.48 -6.13 7.96
C PRO A 351 3.80 -6.50 6.63
N ILE A 352 2.52 -6.15 6.52
CA ILE A 352 1.69 -6.23 5.31
C ILE A 352 1.43 -4.79 4.84
N ASN A 353 1.71 -4.48 3.58
CA ASN A 353 1.51 -3.16 2.97
C ASN A 353 0.83 -3.32 1.60
N PRO A 354 0.33 -2.24 0.97
CA PRO A 354 -0.15 -2.28 -0.40
C PRO A 354 0.85 -2.99 -1.33
N GLY A 355 0.35 -3.93 -2.14
CA GLY A 355 1.16 -4.84 -2.96
C GLY A 355 1.33 -6.24 -2.38
N ASN A 356 1.16 -6.46 -1.06
CA ASN A 356 1.16 -7.80 -0.46
C ASN A 356 -0.20 -8.50 -0.52
N SER A 357 -1.29 -7.75 -0.72
CA SER A 357 -2.65 -8.30 -0.84
C SER A 357 -2.72 -9.36 -1.93
N GLY A 358 -3.19 -10.55 -1.58
CA GLY A 358 -3.26 -11.75 -2.41
C GLY A 358 -2.01 -12.63 -2.38
N GLY A 359 -0.91 -12.15 -1.79
CA GLY A 359 0.32 -12.92 -1.56
C GLY A 359 0.21 -13.88 -0.35
N PRO A 360 1.19 -14.78 -0.14
CA PRO A 360 1.11 -15.77 0.92
C PRO A 360 1.50 -15.21 2.29
N LEU A 361 0.82 -15.71 3.32
CA LEU A 361 1.34 -15.83 4.68
C LEU A 361 1.86 -17.26 4.86
N LEU A 362 3.15 -17.42 5.13
CA LEU A 362 3.86 -18.70 5.23
C LEU A 362 4.21 -19.03 6.68
N ASN A 363 4.15 -20.32 7.03
CA ASN A 363 4.71 -20.81 8.28
C ASN A 363 6.24 -21.00 8.19
N ALA A 364 6.84 -21.43 9.30
CA ALA A 364 8.28 -21.71 9.37
C ALA A 364 8.77 -22.70 8.31
N GLN A 365 7.93 -23.62 7.81
CA GLN A 365 8.27 -24.62 6.79
C GLN A 365 8.06 -24.12 5.35
N GLY A 366 7.70 -22.84 5.16
CA GLY A 366 7.41 -22.28 3.84
C GLY A 366 6.10 -22.79 3.23
N GLN A 367 5.17 -23.27 4.06
CA GLN A 367 3.83 -23.66 3.62
C GLN A 367 2.87 -22.50 3.81
N VAL A 368 1.98 -22.28 2.83
CA VAL A 368 0.95 -21.23 2.89
C VAL A 368 -0.06 -21.57 3.97
N ILE A 369 -0.18 -20.72 4.99
CA ILE A 369 -1.17 -20.81 6.07
C ILE A 369 -2.28 -19.76 5.93
N GLY A 370 -2.06 -18.71 5.15
CA GLY A 370 -3.10 -17.75 4.80
C GLY A 370 -2.76 -16.94 3.54
N ILE A 371 -3.71 -16.13 3.09
CA ILE A 371 -3.58 -15.17 2.00
C ILE A 371 -3.66 -13.78 2.60
N ASN A 372 -2.62 -12.98 2.44
CA ASN A 372 -2.55 -11.62 2.98
C ASN A 372 -3.66 -10.79 2.34
N ASP A 373 -4.46 -10.10 3.14
CA ASP A 373 -5.62 -9.37 2.64
C ASP A 373 -5.40 -7.86 2.78
N SER A 374 -5.43 -7.40 4.03
CA SER A 374 -5.44 -5.99 4.37
C SER A 374 -4.72 -5.75 5.70
N ILE A 375 -4.47 -4.47 5.97
CA ILE A 375 -4.08 -3.98 7.28
C ILE A 375 -5.28 -3.27 7.91
N GLU A 376 -5.53 -3.54 9.18
CA GLU A 376 -6.29 -2.62 10.01
C GLU A 376 -5.32 -1.56 10.50
N SER A 377 -5.29 -0.44 9.79
CA SER A 377 -4.42 0.68 10.10
C SER A 377 -5.18 2.00 10.06
N PRO A 378 -5.14 2.78 11.16
CA PRO A 378 -5.72 4.12 11.17
C PRO A 378 -4.95 5.11 10.26
N ILE A 379 -3.82 4.69 9.68
CA ILE A 379 -2.95 5.53 8.83
C ILE A 379 -2.63 4.89 7.46
N ALA A 380 -3.21 3.75 7.11
CA ALA A 380 -2.90 2.94 5.91
C ALA A 380 -1.40 2.70 5.65
N GLY A 381 -0.68 2.39 6.73
CA GLY A 381 0.61 1.71 6.72
C GLY A 381 0.63 0.67 7.83
N ASN A 382 1.43 -0.38 7.75
CA ASN A 382 1.43 -1.42 8.78
C ASN A 382 1.75 -0.83 10.18
N VAL A 383 0.84 -1.01 11.14
CA VAL A 383 1.03 -0.61 12.55
C VAL A 383 1.25 -1.81 13.48
N GLY A 384 1.69 -2.95 12.91
CA GLY A 384 1.82 -4.23 13.60
C GLY A 384 0.53 -5.06 13.67
N VAL A 385 -0.48 -4.71 12.85
CA VAL A 385 -1.75 -5.45 12.73
C VAL A 385 -2.05 -5.69 11.26
N GLY A 386 -1.67 -6.87 10.77
CA GLY A 386 -2.03 -7.37 9.44
C GLY A 386 -3.01 -8.54 9.55
N PHE A 387 -3.85 -8.71 8.53
CA PHE A 387 -4.77 -9.83 8.43
C PHE A 387 -4.50 -10.71 7.21
N ALA A 388 -4.71 -12.01 7.41
CA ALA A 388 -4.68 -13.00 6.35
C ALA A 388 -5.89 -13.93 6.44
N ILE A 389 -6.46 -14.25 5.28
CA ILE A 389 -7.54 -15.22 5.13
C ILE A 389 -6.94 -16.63 5.30
N PRO A 390 -7.46 -17.49 6.19
CA PRO A 390 -6.94 -18.83 6.40
C PRO A 390 -6.90 -19.65 5.11
N ILE A 391 -5.81 -20.40 4.86
CA ILE A 391 -5.67 -21.15 3.61
C ILE A 391 -6.76 -22.22 3.43
N ASN A 392 -7.29 -22.78 4.51
CA ASN A 392 -8.38 -23.77 4.41
C ASN A 392 -9.67 -23.15 3.89
N THR A 393 -9.92 -21.85 4.08
CA THR A 393 -11.04 -21.13 3.44
C THR A 393 -10.92 -21.18 1.92
N ALA A 394 -9.71 -20.96 1.39
CA ALA A 394 -9.45 -21.06 -0.05
C ALA A 394 -9.57 -22.50 -0.58
N LYS A 395 -9.12 -23.50 0.20
CA LYS A 395 -9.29 -24.92 -0.17
C LYS A 395 -10.75 -25.32 -0.25
N GLN A 396 -11.58 -24.86 0.69
CA GLN A 396 -13.02 -25.11 0.68
C GLN A 396 -13.67 -24.52 -0.58
N MET A 397 -13.32 -23.29 -0.95
CA MET A 397 -13.81 -22.65 -2.18
C MET A 397 -13.49 -23.49 -3.43
N GLN A 398 -12.27 -24.03 -3.55
CA GLN A 398 -11.90 -24.89 -4.67
C GLN A 398 -12.68 -26.22 -4.70
N SER A 399 -12.94 -26.80 -3.52
CA SER A 399 -13.71 -28.06 -3.43
C SER A 399 -15.20 -27.89 -3.72
N GLY A 400 -15.77 -26.72 -3.41
CA GLY A 400 -17.18 -26.39 -3.65
C GLY A 400 -17.50 -25.99 -5.09
N ALA A 401 -16.52 -25.53 -5.88
CA ALA A 401 -16.71 -25.16 -7.29
C ALA A 401 -16.88 -26.37 -8.24
N ASN A 402 -16.70 -27.60 -7.74
CA ASN A 402 -16.86 -28.86 -8.48
C ASN A 402 -18.17 -29.61 -8.11
N GLN A 403 -19.08 -28.96 -7.38
CA GLN A 403 -20.46 -29.40 -7.15
C GLN A 403 -21.41 -28.41 -7.80
#